data_AF-A0A536ZNE2-F1
#
_entry.id   AF-A0A536ZNE2-F1
#
_cell.length_a   1.000
_cell.length_b   1.000
_cell.length_c   1.000
_cell.angle_alpha   90.00
_cell.angle_beta   90.00
_cell.angle_gamma   90.00
#
_symmetry.space_group_name_H-M   'P 1'
#
loop_
_entity.id
_entity.type
_entity.pdbx_description
1 polymer ?
#
loop_
_entity_poly.entity_id
_entity_poly.type
_entity_poly.pdbx_seq_one_letter_code
_entity_poly.pdbx_strand_id
1 'polypeptide(L)'
;MRIVFHGENAASFSHDFQRLVGEAAQISVLPDMLTDRAHSQTYVAADVIVGGSFSHDLPQPRQLQLFHVPGAGYDAVDLDAIPSSAVVCNCFGHEQAIAEYVMAALLERHVPLADADRHLRQGKWTYAAGSPERVHGELAETTIGLLGFGHIGKAIAARAKAF
;
A
#
# COMPACT_ATOMS: atom_id res chain seq x y z
N MET A 1 -10.79 -8.50 -24.42
CA MET A 1 -10.92 -8.35 -22.96
C MET A 1 -10.68 -6.90 -22.61
N ARG A 2 -11.58 -6.28 -21.86
CA ARG A 2 -11.57 -4.87 -21.45
C ARG A 2 -11.11 -4.78 -20.00
N ILE A 3 -9.93 -4.21 -19.78
CA ILE A 3 -9.29 -4.10 -18.47
C ILE A 3 -9.28 -2.63 -18.07
N VAL A 4 -9.86 -2.33 -16.92
CA VAL A 4 -9.89 -0.98 -16.35
C VAL A 4 -9.01 -0.93 -15.12
N PHE A 5 -8.05 0.00 -15.10
CA PHE A 5 -7.37 0.43 -13.87
C PHE A 5 -8.11 1.65 -13.33
N HIS A 6 -8.75 1.51 -12.17
CA HIS A 6 -9.58 2.56 -11.56
C HIS A 6 -8.87 3.18 -10.35
N GLY A 7 -8.55 4.48 -10.48
CA GLY A 7 -7.93 5.29 -9.44
C GLY A 7 -6.41 5.43 -9.58
N GLU A 8 -5.85 6.45 -8.93
CA GLU A 8 -4.40 6.76 -9.02
C GLU A 8 -3.51 5.60 -8.57
N ASN A 9 -3.91 4.89 -7.51
CA ASN A 9 -3.17 3.74 -7.02
C ASN A 9 -3.12 2.62 -8.07
N ALA A 10 -4.28 2.23 -8.63
CA ALA A 10 -4.34 1.20 -9.66
C ALA A 10 -3.56 1.61 -10.92
N ALA A 11 -3.63 2.88 -11.32
CA ALA A 11 -2.90 3.41 -12.47
C ALA A 11 -1.37 3.21 -12.36
N SER A 12 -0.81 3.21 -11.15
CA SER A 12 0.63 2.96 -10.95
C SER A 12 1.09 1.58 -11.44
N PHE A 13 0.16 0.61 -11.58
CA PHE A 13 0.42 -0.75 -12.04
C PHE A 13 0.11 -0.96 -13.53
N SER A 14 -0.40 0.05 -14.25
CA SER A 14 -0.80 -0.11 -15.65
C SER A 14 0.36 0.00 -16.64
N HIS A 15 1.49 0.57 -16.21
CA HIS A 15 2.68 0.73 -17.06
C HIS A 15 3.19 -0.64 -17.53
N ASP A 16 3.47 -0.77 -18.83
CA ASP A 16 3.86 -2.01 -19.52
C ASP A 16 2.88 -3.19 -19.41
N PHE A 17 1.71 -3.01 -18.79
CA PHE A 17 0.77 -4.12 -18.56
C PHE A 17 0.30 -4.75 -19.87
N GLN A 18 0.17 -3.95 -20.94
CA GLN A 18 -0.16 -4.42 -22.29
C GLN A 18 0.79 -5.53 -22.77
N ARG A 19 2.08 -5.47 -22.43
CA ARG A 19 3.08 -6.49 -22.81
C ARG A 19 2.80 -7.84 -22.16
N LEU A 20 2.17 -7.84 -20.98
CA LEU A 20 1.86 -9.06 -20.23
C LEU A 20 0.58 -9.73 -20.73
N VAL A 21 -0.41 -8.93 -21.16
CA VAL A 21 -1.73 -9.44 -21.57
C VAL A 21 -1.94 -9.55 -23.09
N GLY A 22 -1.00 -9.04 -23.90
CA GLY A 22 -1.04 -9.08 -25.35
C GLY A 22 -1.95 -8.02 -25.99
N GLU A 23 -1.85 -7.83 -27.30
CA GLU A 23 -2.49 -6.71 -28.03
C GLU A 23 -4.03 -6.79 -28.12
N ALA A 24 -4.61 -7.97 -27.93
CA ALA A 24 -6.07 -8.15 -27.97
C ALA A 24 -6.80 -7.62 -26.72
N ALA A 25 -6.05 -7.30 -25.65
CA ALA A 25 -6.61 -6.65 -24.47
C ALA A 25 -6.73 -5.14 -24.69
N GLN A 26 -7.86 -4.57 -24.31
CA GLN A 26 -8.09 -3.13 -24.31
C GLN A 26 -7.90 -2.64 -22.87
N ILE A 27 -6.91 -1.79 -22.65
CA ILE A 27 -6.60 -1.23 -21.33
C ILE A 27 -7.10 0.21 -21.27
N SER A 28 -7.78 0.56 -20.19
CA SER A 28 -8.19 1.94 -19.89
C SER A 28 -7.82 2.29 -18.45
N VAL A 29 -7.34 3.51 -18.25
CA VAL A 29 -7.04 4.06 -16.92
C VAL A 29 -8.09 5.12 -16.64
N LEU A 30 -8.82 4.97 -15.54
CA LEU A 30 -9.88 5.89 -15.12
C LEU A 30 -9.48 6.57 -13.81
N PRO A 31 -9.86 7.86 -13.62
CA PRO A 31 -9.62 8.56 -12.36
C PRO A 31 -10.46 7.97 -11.22
N ASP A 32 -10.11 8.30 -9.97
CA ASP A 32 -10.88 7.85 -8.79
C ASP A 32 -12.36 8.25 -8.89
N MET A 33 -12.63 9.47 -9.34
CA MET A 33 -13.97 10.02 -9.50
C MET A 33 -14.48 9.86 -10.94
N LEU A 34 -15.51 9.03 -11.15
CA LEU A 34 -16.10 8.75 -12.46
C LEU A 34 -17.20 9.76 -12.84
N THR A 35 -16.87 11.06 -12.87
CA THR A 35 -17.84 12.14 -13.11
C THR A 35 -18.28 12.26 -14.58
N ASP A 36 -17.43 11.87 -15.53
CA ASP A 36 -17.75 11.85 -16.96
C ASP A 36 -18.59 10.62 -17.31
N ARG A 37 -19.61 10.84 -18.16
CA ARG A 37 -20.41 9.77 -18.77
C ARG A 37 -19.54 8.78 -19.53
N ALA A 38 -18.48 9.24 -20.21
CA ALA A 38 -17.56 8.37 -20.95
C ALA A 38 -16.78 7.45 -20.01
N HIS A 39 -16.30 7.96 -18.86
CA HIS A 39 -15.65 7.15 -17.83
C HIS A 39 -16.61 6.12 -17.25
N SER A 40 -17.85 6.54 -16.93
CA SER A 40 -18.89 5.64 -16.42
C SER A 40 -19.21 4.52 -17.42
N GLN A 41 -19.33 4.83 -18.70
CA GLN A 41 -19.57 3.83 -19.75
C GLN A 41 -18.40 2.85 -19.89
N THR A 42 -17.17 3.36 -19.82
CA THR A 42 -15.95 2.52 -19.87
C THR A 42 -15.89 1.58 -18.67
N TYR A 43 -16.19 2.09 -17.47
CA TYR A 43 -16.23 1.29 -16.24
C TYR A 43 -17.29 0.19 -16.29
N VAL A 44 -18.54 0.52 -16.69
CA VAL A 44 -19.64 -0.45 -16.83
C VAL A 44 -19.32 -1.54 -17.86
N ALA A 45 -18.56 -1.20 -18.89
CA ALA A 45 -18.16 -2.12 -19.94
C ALA A 45 -16.96 -3.00 -19.57
N ALA A 46 -16.37 -2.87 -18.39
CA ALA A 46 -15.17 -3.62 -18.02
C ALA A 46 -15.45 -5.14 -17.89
N ASP A 47 -14.53 -5.96 -18.43
CA ASP A 47 -14.49 -7.40 -18.14
C ASP A 47 -13.63 -7.65 -16.88
N VAL A 48 -12.62 -6.81 -16.65
CA VAL A 48 -11.72 -6.82 -15.50
C VAL A 48 -11.57 -5.41 -14.96
N ILE A 49 -11.63 -5.26 -13.63
CA ILE A 49 -11.30 -4.01 -12.95
C ILE A 49 -10.17 -4.27 -11.96
N VAL A 50 -9.10 -3.48 -12.05
CA VAL A 50 -8.07 -3.36 -11.03
C VAL A 50 -8.35 -2.07 -10.26
N GLY A 51 -8.66 -2.15 -8.97
CA GLY A 51 -9.12 -0.99 -8.19
C GLY A 51 -9.06 -1.20 -6.68
N GLY A 52 -9.01 -0.09 -5.93
CA GLY A 52 -8.90 -0.11 -4.47
C GLY A 52 -10.25 -0.18 -3.73
N SER A 53 -11.36 0.16 -4.39
CA SER A 53 -12.69 0.19 -3.79
C SER A 53 -13.76 -0.19 -4.79
N PHE A 54 -14.88 -0.70 -4.27
CA PHE A 54 -16.08 -1.00 -5.05
C PHE A 54 -17.30 -0.79 -4.17
N SER A 55 -18.32 -0.09 -4.65
CA SER A 55 -19.56 0.14 -3.90
C SER A 55 -20.75 0.29 -4.82
N HIS A 56 -21.96 0.27 -4.24
CA HIS A 56 -23.20 0.49 -4.98
C HIS A 56 -23.31 1.88 -5.65
N ASP A 57 -22.56 2.88 -5.17
CA ASP A 57 -22.57 4.24 -5.72
C ASP A 57 -21.77 4.35 -7.04
N LEU A 58 -20.93 3.37 -7.34
CA LEU A 58 -20.21 3.31 -8.61
C LEU A 58 -21.12 2.82 -9.76
N PRO A 59 -20.80 3.18 -11.02
CA PRO A 59 -21.44 2.57 -12.18
C PRO A 59 -21.30 1.04 -12.14
N GLN A 60 -22.37 0.29 -12.42
CA GLN A 60 -22.43 -1.15 -12.16
C GLN A 60 -22.04 -2.00 -13.39
N PRO A 61 -20.86 -2.66 -13.41
CA PRO A 61 -20.42 -3.49 -14.53
C PRO A 61 -21.01 -4.90 -14.48
N ARG A 62 -22.22 -5.08 -15.02
CA ARG A 62 -22.95 -6.37 -14.95
C ARG A 62 -22.26 -7.58 -15.60
N GLN A 63 -21.23 -7.35 -16.42
CA GLN A 63 -20.46 -8.41 -17.10
C GLN A 63 -19.07 -8.62 -16.48
N LEU A 64 -18.78 -8.00 -15.34
CA LEU A 64 -17.47 -8.12 -14.69
C LEU A 64 -17.14 -9.59 -14.40
N GLN A 65 -15.92 -9.99 -14.75
CA GLN A 65 -15.38 -11.34 -14.53
C GLN A 65 -14.32 -11.37 -13.43
N LEU A 66 -13.61 -10.25 -13.21
CA LEU A 66 -12.59 -10.12 -12.17
C LEU A 66 -12.57 -8.71 -11.59
N PHE A 67 -12.63 -8.60 -10.26
CA PHE A 67 -12.23 -7.43 -9.51
C PHE A 67 -10.92 -7.74 -8.76
N HIS A 68 -9.85 -7.01 -9.07
CA HIS A 68 -8.53 -7.25 -8.50
C HIS A 68 -8.08 -6.05 -7.67
N VAL A 69 -7.92 -6.26 -6.37
CA VAL A 69 -7.37 -5.26 -5.47
C VAL A 69 -5.85 -5.29 -5.57
N PRO A 70 -5.18 -4.20 -6.00
CA PRO A 70 -3.72 -4.15 -6.06
C PRO A 70 -3.12 -3.88 -4.66
N GLY A 71 -3.52 -4.68 -3.68
CA GLY A 71 -3.14 -4.56 -2.28
C GLY A 71 -3.75 -5.68 -1.42
N ALA A 72 -3.34 -5.76 -0.15
CA ALA A 72 -3.77 -6.83 0.75
C ALA A 72 -5.14 -6.58 1.37
N GLY A 73 -5.40 -5.35 1.83
CA GLY A 73 -6.68 -4.95 2.39
C GLY A 73 -7.72 -4.74 1.30
N TYR A 74 -8.92 -5.29 1.50
CA TYR A 74 -10.06 -5.16 0.60
C TYR A 74 -11.30 -4.61 1.34
N ASP A 75 -11.10 -3.98 2.50
CA ASP A 75 -12.17 -3.47 3.37
C ASP A 75 -13.07 -2.42 2.68
N ALA A 76 -12.54 -1.74 1.65
CA ALA A 76 -13.27 -0.76 0.84
C ALA A 76 -14.03 -1.39 -0.36
N VAL A 77 -14.04 -2.72 -0.46
CA VAL A 77 -14.76 -3.47 -1.48
C VAL A 77 -16.04 -4.01 -0.85
N ASP A 78 -17.17 -3.43 -1.22
CA ASP A 78 -18.48 -3.98 -0.92
C ASP A 78 -18.70 -5.25 -1.74
N LEU A 79 -18.46 -6.40 -1.11
CA LEU A 79 -18.56 -7.71 -1.75
C LEU A 79 -20.00 -8.03 -2.20
N ASP A 80 -21.01 -7.45 -1.56
CA ASP A 80 -22.41 -7.66 -1.95
C ASP A 80 -22.78 -6.84 -3.20
N ALA A 81 -22.05 -5.75 -3.47
CA ALA A 81 -22.19 -4.97 -4.70
C ALA A 81 -21.51 -5.64 -5.90
N ILE A 82 -20.53 -6.53 -5.68
CA ILE A 82 -19.81 -7.21 -6.77
C ILE A 82 -20.76 -8.17 -7.51
N PRO A 83 -20.83 -8.12 -8.86
CA PRO A 83 -21.63 -9.05 -9.63
C PRO A 83 -21.24 -10.50 -9.35
N SER A 84 -22.22 -11.40 -9.25
CA SER A 84 -21.98 -12.84 -9.00
C SER A 84 -21.16 -13.54 -10.09
N SER A 85 -20.98 -12.91 -11.25
CA SER A 85 -20.10 -13.38 -12.33
C SER A 85 -18.62 -13.09 -12.07
N ALA A 86 -18.28 -12.21 -11.13
CA ALA A 86 -16.93 -11.75 -10.90
C ALA A 86 -16.26 -12.53 -9.75
N VAL A 87 -15.00 -12.89 -9.97
CA VAL A 87 -14.10 -13.32 -8.89
C VAL A 87 -13.46 -12.08 -8.28
N VAL A 88 -13.28 -12.06 -6.95
CA VAL A 88 -12.52 -11.02 -6.25
C VAL A 88 -11.17 -11.58 -5.84
N CYS A 89 -10.10 -10.89 -6.24
CA CYS A 89 -8.72 -11.24 -5.87
C CYS A 89 -8.03 -10.05 -5.21
N ASN A 90 -7.04 -10.34 -4.37
CA ASN A 90 -6.16 -9.34 -3.74
C ASN A 90 -4.68 -9.80 -3.85
N CYS A 91 -3.76 -8.95 -3.36
CA CYS A 91 -2.32 -9.21 -3.38
C CYS A 91 -1.71 -9.21 -1.97
N PHE A 92 -0.79 -10.12 -1.69
CA PHE A 92 -0.04 -10.17 -0.43
C PHE A 92 1.46 -10.38 -0.70
N GLY A 93 2.31 -10.27 0.35
CA GLY A 93 3.77 -10.43 0.24
C GLY A 93 4.58 -9.16 0.51
N HIS A 94 3.96 -8.12 1.07
CA HIS A 94 4.60 -6.82 1.33
C HIS A 94 5.22 -6.72 2.74
N GLU A 95 5.27 -7.83 3.50
CA GLU A 95 5.71 -7.82 4.90
C GLU A 95 7.14 -7.35 5.12
N GLN A 96 8.05 -7.56 4.16
CA GLN A 96 9.45 -7.17 4.30
C GLN A 96 9.60 -5.65 4.30
N ALA A 97 9.06 -4.97 3.30
CA ALA A 97 9.10 -3.52 3.19
C ALA A 97 8.41 -2.83 4.38
N ILE A 98 7.27 -3.37 4.82
CA ILE A 98 6.54 -2.87 5.99
C ILE A 98 7.37 -3.07 7.26
N ALA A 99 7.99 -4.24 7.45
CA ALA A 99 8.81 -4.50 8.62
C ALA A 99 10.05 -3.59 8.67
N GLU A 100 10.70 -3.34 7.53
CA GLU A 100 11.81 -2.39 7.43
C GLU A 100 11.38 -0.97 7.80
N TYR A 101 10.24 -0.51 7.29
CA TYR A 101 9.67 0.78 7.66
C TYR A 101 9.41 0.88 9.17
N VAL A 102 8.79 -0.14 9.78
CA VAL A 102 8.50 -0.16 11.23
C VAL A 102 9.80 -0.11 12.04
N MET A 103 10.81 -0.91 11.69
CA MET A 103 12.08 -0.90 12.39
C MET A 103 12.81 0.45 12.24
N ALA A 104 12.78 1.06 11.05
CA ALA A 104 13.35 2.40 10.84
C ALA A 104 12.64 3.46 11.69
N ALA A 105 11.31 3.43 11.78
CA ALA A 105 10.54 4.36 12.62
C ALA A 105 10.82 4.17 14.12
N LEU A 106 10.95 2.92 14.58
CA LEU A 106 11.32 2.61 15.96
C LEU A 106 12.73 3.12 16.29
N LEU A 107 13.69 2.94 15.38
CA LEU A 107 15.06 3.43 15.56
C LEU A 107 15.12 4.96 15.55
N GLU A 108 14.47 5.64 14.60
CA GLU A 108 14.46 7.11 14.55
C GLU A 108 13.86 7.73 15.84
N ARG A 109 12.93 7.03 16.50
CA ARG A 109 12.39 7.47 17.78
C ARG A 109 13.41 7.43 18.92
N HIS A 110 14.30 6.45 18.95
CA HIS A 110 15.28 6.27 20.02
C HIS A 110 16.61 6.93 19.70
N VAL A 111 17.01 6.89 18.44
CA VAL A 111 18.23 7.46 17.85
C VAL A 111 17.78 8.49 16.80
N PRO A 112 17.51 9.75 17.18
CA PRO A 112 16.89 10.77 16.33
C PRO A 112 17.87 11.31 15.28
N LEU A 113 18.17 10.48 14.29
CA LEU A 113 19.22 10.71 13.31
C LEU A 113 18.93 11.94 12.44
N ALA A 114 17.66 12.19 12.10
CA ALA A 114 17.29 13.37 11.32
C ALA A 114 17.46 14.68 12.11
N ASP A 115 17.22 14.66 13.43
CA ASP A 115 17.53 15.81 14.29
C ASP A 115 19.05 16.01 14.43
N ALA A 116 19.78 14.92 14.64
CA ALA A 116 21.24 14.93 14.74
C ALA A 116 21.89 15.52 13.47
N ASP A 117 21.46 15.07 12.28
CA ASP A 117 21.94 15.59 10.99
C ASP A 117 21.65 17.09 10.85
N ARG A 118 20.41 17.52 11.15
CA ARG A 118 20.01 18.93 11.06
C ARG A 118 20.87 19.82 11.95
N HIS A 119 21.12 19.41 13.19
CA HIS A 119 21.98 20.16 14.11
C HIS A 119 23.44 20.18 13.66
N LEU A 120 23.95 19.05 13.16
CA LEU A 120 25.34 18.95 12.71
C LEU A 120 25.61 19.90 11.53
N ARG A 121 24.66 20.04 10.60
CA ARG A 121 24.73 21.02 9.49
C ARG A 121 24.80 22.48 9.96
N GLN A 122 24.38 22.76 11.19
CA GLN A 122 24.47 24.07 11.83
C GLN A 122 25.73 24.21 12.72
N GLY A 123 26.66 23.25 12.66
CA GLY A 123 27.85 23.21 13.50
C GLY A 123 27.58 22.79 14.95
N LYS A 124 26.39 22.25 15.24
CA LYS A 124 26.00 21.79 16.58
C LYS A 124 26.07 20.27 16.67
N TRP A 125 26.92 19.74 17.54
CA TRP A 125 26.99 18.30 17.78
C TRP A 125 26.10 17.91 18.97
N THR A 126 24.78 17.90 18.75
CA THR A 126 23.75 17.80 19.81
C THR A 126 23.83 16.52 20.64
N TYR A 127 24.20 15.38 20.03
CA TYR A 127 24.28 14.08 20.71
C TYR A 127 25.72 13.60 20.95
N ALA A 128 26.67 14.54 21.07
CA ALA A 128 28.05 14.20 21.40
C ALA A 128 28.17 13.66 22.84
N ALA A 129 28.92 12.58 23.00
CA ALA A 129 29.21 11.96 24.29
C ALA A 129 29.84 12.96 25.29
N GLY A 130 29.74 12.62 26.58
CA GLY A 130 30.35 13.40 27.67
C GLY A 130 29.41 14.36 28.38
N SER A 131 28.10 14.11 28.35
CA SER A 131 27.08 14.96 28.97
C SER A 131 25.73 14.25 29.11
N PRO A 132 25.07 14.35 30.28
CA PRO A 132 23.72 13.83 30.49
C PRO A 132 22.64 14.54 29.66
N GLU A 133 22.81 15.82 29.34
CA GLU A 133 21.84 16.59 28.55
C GLU A 133 21.89 16.32 27.03
N ARG A 134 22.84 15.48 26.57
CA ARG A 134 23.07 15.14 25.15
C ARG A 134 22.82 13.67 24.82
N VAL A 135 22.17 12.91 25.71
CA VAL A 135 21.86 11.50 25.48
C VAL A 135 20.58 11.35 24.66
N HIS A 136 20.54 10.31 23.83
CA HIS A 136 19.31 9.82 23.21
C HIS A 136 18.94 8.47 23.85
N GLY A 137 17.80 7.90 23.45
CA GLY A 137 17.38 6.57 23.92
C GLY A 137 18.03 5.44 23.14
N GLU A 138 17.77 4.21 23.54
CA GLU A 138 18.19 3.02 22.80
C GLU A 138 16.98 2.10 22.62
N LEU A 139 16.95 1.36 21.52
CA LEU A 139 15.91 0.35 21.29
C LEU A 139 16.22 -0.95 22.06
N ALA A 140 17.50 -1.17 22.39
CA ALA A 140 17.95 -2.35 23.12
C ALA A 140 17.24 -2.44 24.48
N GLU A 141 16.97 -3.68 24.90
CA GLU A 141 16.30 -4.01 26.17
C GLU A 141 14.87 -3.46 26.33
N THR A 142 14.31 -2.83 25.29
CA THR A 142 12.90 -2.43 25.27
C THR A 142 11.99 -3.61 24.91
N THR A 143 10.72 -3.52 25.30
CA THR A 143 9.70 -4.49 24.90
C THR A 143 8.85 -3.94 23.77
N ILE A 144 8.88 -4.59 22.60
CA ILE A 144 8.03 -4.28 21.46
C ILE A 144 6.77 -5.15 21.51
N GLY A 145 5.62 -4.52 21.75
CA GLY A 145 4.31 -5.19 21.67
C GLY A 145 3.79 -5.25 20.24
N LEU A 146 3.35 -6.44 19.80
CA LEU A 146 2.76 -6.66 18.47
C LEU A 146 1.28 -7.02 18.60
N LEU A 147 0.40 -6.11 18.14
CA LEU A 147 -1.03 -6.39 18.02
C LEU A 147 -1.32 -6.99 16.65
N GLY A 148 -1.39 -8.32 16.60
CA GLY A 148 -1.50 -9.11 15.37
C GLY A 148 -0.19 -9.79 15.01
N PHE A 149 -0.24 -11.10 14.75
CA PHE A 149 0.94 -11.95 14.52
C PHE A 149 0.86 -12.75 13.22
N GLY A 150 0.38 -12.10 12.15
CA GLY A 150 0.42 -12.59 10.77
C GLY A 150 1.81 -12.43 10.13
N HIS A 151 1.88 -12.38 8.79
CA HIS A 151 3.16 -12.26 8.06
C HIS A 151 3.96 -11.02 8.49
N ILE A 152 3.31 -9.85 8.59
CA ILE A 152 3.94 -8.59 9.00
C ILE A 152 4.46 -8.67 10.45
N GLY A 153 3.61 -9.07 11.40
CA GLY A 153 4.01 -9.17 12.81
C GLY A 153 5.18 -10.13 13.03
N LYS A 154 5.18 -11.28 12.34
CA LYS A 154 6.30 -12.22 12.38
C LYS A 154 7.58 -11.64 11.77
N ALA A 155 7.48 -10.93 10.64
CA ALA A 155 8.62 -10.30 9.99
C ALA A 155 9.25 -9.19 10.85
N ILE A 156 8.43 -8.42 11.57
CA ILE A 156 8.88 -7.43 12.56
C ILE A 156 9.54 -8.14 13.74
N ALA A 157 8.89 -9.14 14.34
CA ALA A 157 9.44 -9.86 15.49
C ALA A 157 10.81 -10.49 15.21
N ALA A 158 11.02 -11.04 14.00
CA ALA A 158 12.30 -11.60 13.61
C ALA A 158 13.43 -10.56 13.60
N ARG A 159 13.15 -9.35 13.10
CA ARG A 159 14.11 -8.23 13.04
C ARG A 159 14.33 -7.58 14.39
N ALA A 160 13.26 -7.39 15.16
CA ALA A 160 13.30 -6.81 16.49
C ALA A 160 14.24 -7.58 17.42
N LYS A 161 14.34 -8.91 17.28
CA LYS A 161 15.27 -9.75 18.08
C LYS A 161 16.76 -9.48 17.83
N ALA A 162 17.11 -8.75 16.78
CA ALA A 162 18.49 -8.36 16.51
C ALA A 162 18.90 -7.04 17.19
N PHE A 163 17.97 -6.38 17.88
CA PHE A 163 18.15 -5.15 18.66
C PHE A 163 17.87 -5.46 20.13
#